data_AF-A0AAP0P944-F1
#
_entry.id   AF-A0AAP0P944-F1
#
_cell.length_a   1.000
_cell.length_b   1.000
_cell.length_c   1.000
_cell.angle_alpha   90.00
_cell.angle_beta   90.00
_cell.angle_gamma   90.00
#
_symmetry.space_group_name_H-M   'P 1'
#
loop_
_entity.id
_entity.type
_entity.pdbx_description
1 polymer ?
#
loop_
_entity_poly.entity_id
_entity_poly.type
_entity_poly.pdbx_seq_one_letter_code
_entity_poly.pdbx_strand_id
1 'polypeptide(L)'
;MSKTLGNVIDPIDTMKEYGTDALQFSLSLGTAGQDLNLSTERLALNKAFVNKLWNAGKFILQNLPSQDNVSAWENILAYKFDTEESLLRLSLPECWVVSELHELIDVVTSSYERFFFGDVGRETYDFFWGDFANWYESFSFLFQRLNYFSLGNAYNIFLAGEGGGDVGGGKP
;
A
#
# COMPACT_ATOMS: atom_id res chain seq x y z
N MET A 1 23.72 10.56 12.08
CA MET A 1 23.80 11.87 11.39
C MET A 1 24.41 12.91 12.33
N SER A 2 25.30 13.79 11.86
CA SER A 2 25.95 14.81 12.72
C SER A 2 26.00 16.16 12.01
N LYS A 3 25.55 17.22 12.69
CA LYS A 3 25.61 18.60 12.18
C LYS A 3 27.05 19.00 11.82
N THR A 4 28.02 18.48 12.56
CA THR A 4 29.45 18.75 12.37
C THR A 4 30.04 18.09 11.13
N LEU A 5 29.44 16.98 10.66
CA LEU A 5 29.87 16.25 9.45
C LEU A 5 29.12 16.70 8.19
N GLY A 6 28.18 17.65 8.30
CA GLY A 6 27.37 18.13 7.18
C GLY A 6 26.37 17.11 6.59
N ASN A 7 26.31 15.89 7.13
CA ASN A 7 25.41 14.82 6.67
C ASN A 7 24.14 14.76 7.53
N VAL A 8 23.42 15.87 7.58
CA VAL A 8 22.13 15.99 8.27
C VAL A 8 21.06 16.22 7.23
N ILE A 9 20.07 15.34 7.20
CA ILE A 9 18.87 15.49 6.39
C ILE A 9 17.91 16.43 7.14
N ASP A 10 17.54 17.55 6.51
CA ASP A 10 16.53 18.45 7.08
C ASP A 10 15.14 17.81 6.91
N PRO A 11 14.40 17.56 8.01
CA PRO A 11 13.09 16.93 7.94
C PRO A 11 12.06 17.79 7.20
N ILE A 12 12.14 19.13 7.27
CA ILE A 12 11.17 20.03 6.63
C ILE A 12 11.34 19.97 5.12
N ASP A 13 12.59 20.01 4.64
CA ASP A 13 12.86 19.94 3.20
C ASP A 13 12.54 18.54 2.66
N THR A 14 12.84 17.49 3.44
CA THR A 14 12.47 16.11 3.08
C THR A 14 10.96 15.92 2.98
N MET A 15 10.18 16.49 3.91
CA MET A 15 8.71 16.44 3.85
C MET A 15 8.17 17.16 2.61
N LYS A 16 8.77 18.28 2.21
CA LYS A 16 8.37 18.99 0.98
C LYS A 16 8.69 18.20 -0.28
N GLU A 17 9.82 17.51 -0.33
CA GLU A 17 10.28 16.79 -1.52
C GLU A 17 9.63 15.40 -1.67
N TYR A 18 9.55 14.64 -0.58
CA TYR A 18 9.09 13.24 -0.60
C TYR A 18 7.69 13.03 -0.03
N GLY A 19 7.18 13.98 0.76
CA GLY A 19 5.92 13.87 1.48
C GLY A 19 6.11 13.42 2.93
N THR A 20 5.19 13.83 3.80
CA THR A 20 5.23 13.52 5.23
C THR A 20 5.07 12.03 5.50
N ASP A 21 4.14 11.37 4.81
CA ASP A 21 3.86 9.95 5.02
C ASP A 21 5.03 9.06 4.58
N ALA A 22 5.69 9.42 3.47
CA ALA A 22 6.87 8.71 2.99
C ALA A 22 8.02 8.79 4.01
N LEU A 23 8.23 9.96 4.63
CA LEU A 23 9.21 10.12 5.70
C LEU A 23 8.82 9.33 6.95
N GLN A 24 7.57 9.42 7.42
CA GLN A 24 7.10 8.69 8.60
C GLN A 24 7.24 7.17 8.41
N PHE A 25 6.83 6.66 7.25
CA PHE A 25 6.97 5.25 6.90
C PHE A 25 8.44 4.82 6.84
N SER A 26 9.32 5.66 6.26
CA SER A 26 10.76 5.38 6.25
C SER A 26 11.37 5.29 7.65
N LEU A 27 10.89 6.11 8.58
CA LEU A 27 11.34 6.11 9.97
C LEU A 27 10.79 4.91 10.74
N SER A 28 9.53 4.52 10.49
CA SER A 28 8.90 3.38 11.17
C SER A 28 9.53 2.04 10.79
N LEU A 29 10.08 1.92 9.58
CA LEU A 29 10.81 0.73 9.11
C LEU A 29 12.16 0.49 9.83
N GLY A 30 12.58 1.39 10.71
CA GLY A 30 13.77 1.21 11.53
C GLY A 30 13.64 0.04 12.51
N THR A 31 14.67 -0.80 12.58
CA THR A 31 14.75 -1.85 13.60
C THR A 31 15.09 -1.24 14.96
N ALA A 32 14.33 -1.59 15.99
CA ALA A 32 14.56 -1.12 17.35
C ALA A 32 16.00 -1.44 17.80
N GLY A 33 16.72 -0.42 18.28
CA GLY A 33 18.09 -0.57 18.77
C GLY A 33 19.17 -0.61 17.68
N GLN A 34 18.82 -0.39 16.41
CA GLN A 34 19.79 -0.21 15.31
C GLN A 34 19.74 1.22 14.79
N ASP A 35 20.89 1.72 14.32
CA ASP A 35 20.94 3.00 13.64
C ASP A 35 20.21 2.92 12.30
N LEU A 36 19.21 3.79 12.12
CA LEU A 36 18.50 3.90 10.85
C LEU A 36 19.37 4.66 9.84
N ASN A 37 19.78 3.97 8.77
CA ASN A 37 20.36 4.61 7.61
C ASN A 37 19.24 5.22 6.74
N LEU A 38 18.97 6.51 6.94
CA LEU A 38 18.04 7.28 6.12
C LEU A 38 18.77 7.75 4.85
N SER A 39 18.44 7.15 3.72
CA SER A 39 18.95 7.55 2.40
C SER A 39 17.83 8.14 1.55
N THR A 40 18.19 9.03 0.63
CA THR A 40 17.26 9.60 -0.35
C THR A 40 16.63 8.53 -1.23
N GLU A 41 17.37 7.46 -1.55
CA GLU A 41 16.87 6.29 -2.26
C GLU A 41 15.73 5.59 -1.51
N ARG A 42 15.90 5.33 -0.20
CA ARG A 42 14.84 4.75 0.63
C ARG A 42 13.61 5.65 0.71
N LEU A 43 13.81 6.95 0.82
CA LEU A 43 12.72 7.94 0.81
C LEU A 43 11.97 7.95 -0.52
N ALA A 44 12.69 7.83 -1.65
CA ALA A 44 12.09 7.75 -2.98
C ALA A 44 11.24 6.49 -3.16
N LEU A 45 11.74 5.33 -2.71
CA LEU A 45 11.00 4.07 -2.74
C LEU A 45 9.73 4.14 -1.88
N ASN A 46 9.83 4.68 -0.66
CA ASN A 46 8.68 4.82 0.23
C ASN A 46 7.67 5.85 -0.27
N LYS A 47 8.11 6.89 -0.98
CA LYS A 47 7.20 7.81 -1.70
C LYS A 47 6.42 7.08 -2.80
N ALA A 48 7.08 6.23 -3.58
CA ALA A 48 6.42 5.44 -4.61
C ALA A 48 5.36 4.50 -4.00
N PHE A 49 5.67 3.87 -2.88
CA PHE A 49 4.72 3.06 -2.11
C PHE A 49 3.49 3.86 -1.65
N VAL A 50 3.69 4.98 -0.97
CA VAL A 50 2.59 5.84 -0.50
C VAL A 50 1.73 6.33 -1.66
N ASN A 51 2.35 6.68 -2.80
CA ASN A 51 1.62 7.04 -4.01
C ASN A 51 0.78 5.88 -4.55
N LYS A 52 1.31 4.65 -4.57
CA LYS A 52 0.56 3.45 -5.02
C LYS A 52 -0.63 3.20 -4.09
N LEU A 53 -0.46 3.36 -2.77
CA LEU A 53 -1.55 3.27 -1.78
C LEU A 53 -2.63 4.32 -2.00
N TRP A 54 -2.23 5.58 -2.23
CA TRP A 54 -3.16 6.67 -2.54
C TRP A 54 -3.97 6.39 -3.83
N ASN A 55 -3.30 5.90 -4.87
CA ASN A 55 -3.94 5.57 -6.15
C ASN A 55 -4.93 4.40 -6.00
N ALA A 56 -4.58 3.37 -5.23
CA ALA A 56 -5.51 2.28 -4.86
C ALA A 56 -6.75 2.84 -4.16
N GLY A 57 -6.56 3.61 -3.09
CA GLY A 57 -7.67 4.19 -2.32
C GLY A 57 -8.59 5.05 -3.20
N LYS A 58 -7.99 5.90 -4.04
CA LYS A 58 -8.74 6.73 -4.99
C LYS A 58 -9.57 5.89 -5.97
N PHE A 59 -9.02 4.81 -6.51
CA PHE A 59 -9.75 3.93 -7.41
C PHE A 59 -10.93 3.27 -6.67
N ILE A 60 -10.72 2.73 -5.47
CA ILE A 60 -11.79 2.11 -4.69
C ILE A 60 -12.93 3.12 -4.49
N LEU A 61 -12.60 4.32 -4.04
CA LEU A 61 -13.58 5.40 -3.83
C LEU A 61 -14.35 5.77 -5.10
N GLN A 62 -13.70 5.72 -6.27
CA GLN A 62 -14.35 5.99 -7.56
C GLN A 62 -15.32 4.89 -8.02
N ASN A 63 -15.15 3.66 -7.51
CA ASN A 63 -16.02 2.53 -7.84
C ASN A 63 -17.11 2.30 -6.79
N LEU A 64 -17.09 3.04 -5.67
CA LEU A 64 -18.15 2.99 -4.69
C LEU A 64 -19.43 3.69 -5.21
N PRO A 65 -20.62 3.22 -4.78
CA PRO A 65 -21.87 3.86 -5.15
C PRO A 65 -21.92 5.31 -4.62
N SER A 66 -22.61 6.18 -5.35
CA SER A 66 -22.86 7.57 -4.91
C SER A 66 -23.42 7.60 -3.48
N GLN A 67 -22.99 8.59 -2.69
CA GLN A 67 -23.38 8.73 -1.28
C GLN A 67 -24.91 8.85 -1.08
N ASP A 68 -25.62 9.30 -2.10
CA ASP A 68 -27.08 9.44 -2.07
C ASP A 68 -27.83 8.09 -2.15
N ASN A 69 -27.13 7.00 -2.51
CA ASN A 69 -27.71 5.67 -2.62
C ASN A 69 -27.58 4.87 -1.31
N VAL A 70 -28.43 5.20 -0.35
CA VAL A 70 -28.43 4.62 1.00
C VAL A 70 -28.52 3.09 0.98
N SER A 71 -29.36 2.50 0.12
CA SER A 71 -29.52 1.05 0.06
C SER A 71 -28.28 0.33 -0.46
N ALA A 72 -27.52 0.94 -1.37
CA ALA A 72 -26.25 0.37 -1.83
C ALA A 72 -25.20 0.36 -0.70
N TRP A 73 -25.15 1.42 0.12
CA TRP A 73 -24.27 1.51 1.28
C TRP A 73 -24.64 0.52 2.39
N GLU A 74 -25.93 0.34 2.67
CA GLU A 74 -26.42 -0.67 3.61
C GLU A 74 -25.99 -2.08 3.19
N ASN A 75 -26.05 -2.40 1.89
CA ASN A 75 -25.60 -3.69 1.38
C ASN A 75 -24.09 -3.89 1.56
N ILE A 76 -23.27 -2.87 1.30
CA ILE A 76 -21.81 -2.95 1.50
C ILE A 76 -21.47 -3.14 2.97
N LEU A 77 -22.10 -2.38 3.88
CA LEU A 77 -21.87 -2.48 5.31
C LEU A 77 -22.40 -3.78 5.92
N ALA A 78 -23.36 -4.44 5.26
CA ALA A 78 -23.88 -5.73 5.67
C ALA A 78 -22.92 -6.90 5.36
N TYR A 79 -21.97 -6.72 4.43
CA TYR A 79 -20.91 -7.71 4.22
C TYR A 79 -19.97 -7.75 5.42
N LYS A 80 -19.96 -8.90 6.08
CA LYS A 80 -19.01 -9.23 7.14
C LYS A 80 -18.20 -10.44 6.72
N PHE A 81 -16.92 -10.40 7.06
CA PHE A 81 -15.96 -11.46 6.77
C PHE A 81 -15.51 -12.17 8.06
N ASP A 82 -16.31 -12.07 9.13
CA ASP A 82 -15.98 -12.51 10.49
C ASP A 82 -16.22 -14.01 10.73
N THR A 83 -16.79 -14.73 9.76
CA THR A 83 -17.15 -16.15 9.90
C THR A 83 -16.67 -16.98 8.72
N GLU A 84 -16.29 -18.23 8.97
CA GLU A 84 -15.87 -19.16 7.91
C GLU A 84 -16.96 -19.36 6.84
N GLU A 85 -18.23 -19.42 7.26
CA GLU A 85 -19.37 -19.52 6.34
C GLU A 85 -19.51 -18.31 5.41
N SER A 86 -19.08 -17.11 5.84
CA SER A 86 -19.06 -15.92 4.99
C SER A 86 -17.94 -15.96 3.96
N LEU A 87 -16.77 -16.50 4.34
CA LEU A 87 -15.62 -16.66 3.45
C LEU A 87 -15.87 -17.70 2.37
N LEU A 88 -16.50 -18.82 2.71
CA LEU A 88 -16.85 -19.89 1.78
C LEU A 88 -17.89 -19.48 0.72
N ARG A 89 -18.60 -18.37 0.92
CA ARG A 89 -19.51 -17.79 -0.08
C ARG A 89 -18.80 -16.94 -1.13
N LEU A 90 -17.55 -16.55 -0.87
CA LEU A 90 -16.74 -15.77 -1.80
C LEU A 90 -16.19 -16.66 -2.90
N SER A 91 -15.84 -16.05 -4.03
CA SER A 91 -15.06 -16.75 -5.03
C SER A 91 -13.68 -17.12 -4.48
N LEU A 92 -13.07 -18.19 -5.00
CA LEU A 92 -11.78 -18.69 -4.52
C LEU A 92 -10.69 -17.58 -4.40
N PRO A 93 -10.53 -16.67 -5.37
CA PRO A 93 -9.53 -15.59 -5.25
C PRO A 93 -9.87 -14.58 -4.16
N GLU A 94 -11.15 -14.22 -3.99
CA GLU A 94 -11.60 -13.30 -2.94
C GLU A 94 -11.45 -13.92 -1.55
N CYS A 95 -11.81 -15.19 -1.41
CA CYS A 95 -11.62 -15.95 -0.18
C CYS A 95 -10.15 -15.99 0.24
N TRP A 96 -9.24 -16.20 -0.71
CA TRP A 96 -7.80 -16.20 -0.44
C TRP A 96 -7.31 -14.83 0.06
N VAL A 97 -7.61 -13.74 -0.66
CA VAL A 97 -7.18 -12.38 -0.25
C VAL A 97 -7.71 -12.00 1.14
N VAL A 98 -8.96 -12.35 1.45
CA VAL A 98 -9.54 -12.07 2.77
C VAL A 98 -8.92 -12.94 3.87
N SER A 99 -8.53 -14.17 3.55
CA SER A 99 -7.82 -15.05 4.50
C SER A 99 -6.42 -14.50 4.82
N GLU A 100 -5.64 -14.14 3.80
CA GLU A 100 -4.33 -13.50 3.97
C GLU A 100 -4.43 -12.18 4.76
N LEU A 101 -5.51 -11.41 4.54
CA LEU A 101 -5.76 -10.19 5.32
C LEU A 101 -5.97 -10.48 6.82
N HIS A 102 -6.69 -11.54 7.17
CA HIS A 102 -6.86 -11.93 8.57
C HIS A 102 -5.53 -12.36 9.20
N GLU A 103 -4.73 -13.17 8.48
CA GLU A 103 -3.40 -13.56 8.94
C GLU A 103 -2.49 -12.34 9.15
N LEU A 104 -2.51 -11.38 8.21
CA LEU A 104 -1.79 -10.12 8.35
C LEU A 104 -2.23 -9.34 9.59
N ILE A 105 -3.54 -9.23 9.84
CA ILE A 105 -4.08 -8.51 11.01
C ILE A 105 -3.52 -9.11 12.29
N ASP A 106 -3.53 -10.44 12.45
CA ASP A 106 -3.02 -11.12 13.63
C ASP A 106 -1.51 -10.87 13.83
N VAL A 107 -0.72 -10.98 12.75
CA VAL A 107 0.73 -10.75 12.76
C VAL A 107 1.05 -9.29 13.11
N VAL A 108 0.36 -8.34 12.47
CA VAL A 108 0.55 -6.91 12.70
C VAL A 108 0.14 -6.54 14.11
N THR A 109 -0.99 -7.01 14.61
CA THR A 109 -1.45 -6.76 15.98
C THR A 109 -0.43 -7.26 17.00
N SER A 110 0.07 -8.49 16.84
CA SER A 110 1.10 -9.04 17.73
C SER A 110 2.40 -8.21 17.69
N SER A 111 2.83 -7.79 16.51
CA SER A 111 4.03 -6.95 16.33
C SER A 111 3.84 -5.56 16.93
N TYR A 112 2.64 -5.00 16.82
CA TYR A 112 2.28 -3.69 17.38
C TYR A 112 2.30 -3.71 18.91
N GLU A 113 1.76 -4.75 19.55
CA GLU A 113 1.79 -4.94 21.01
C GLU A 113 3.21 -5.05 21.57
N ARG A 114 4.14 -5.54 20.74
CA ARG A 114 5.57 -5.68 21.07
C ARG A 114 6.39 -4.44 20.72
N PHE A 115 5.77 -3.38 20.21
CA PHE A 115 6.41 -2.15 19.72
C PHE A 115 7.39 -2.37 18.55
N PHE A 116 7.17 -3.41 17.76
CA PHE A 116 7.99 -3.75 16.59
C PHE A 116 7.42 -3.09 15.32
N PHE A 117 7.46 -1.75 15.29
CA PHE A 117 6.91 -0.96 14.17
C PHE A 117 7.59 -1.23 12.83
N GLY A 118 8.87 -1.63 12.84
CA GLY A 118 9.60 -2.00 11.64
C GLY A 118 9.03 -3.25 10.98
N ASP A 119 8.62 -4.22 11.79
CA ASP A 119 7.99 -5.45 11.31
C ASP A 119 6.58 -5.15 10.81
N VAL A 120 5.79 -4.37 11.57
CA VAL A 120 4.46 -3.89 11.13
C VAL A 120 4.51 -3.25 9.74
N GLY A 121 5.45 -2.32 9.53
CA GLY A 121 5.60 -1.63 8.25
C GLY A 121 5.99 -2.58 7.12
N ARG A 122 6.81 -3.59 7.39
CA ARG A 122 7.24 -4.58 6.40
C ARG A 122 6.12 -5.53 6.01
N GLU A 123 5.45 -6.13 6.98
CA GLU A 123 4.34 -7.07 6.74
C GLU A 123 3.21 -6.39 5.95
N THR A 124 2.88 -5.14 6.30
CA THR A 124 1.88 -4.35 5.55
C THR A 124 2.35 -3.99 4.14
N TYR A 125 3.63 -3.66 3.96
CA TYR A 125 4.20 -3.40 2.64
C TYR A 125 4.14 -4.66 1.76
N ASP A 126 4.58 -5.80 2.30
CA ASP A 126 4.66 -7.06 1.59
C ASP A 126 3.26 -7.54 1.16
N PHE A 127 2.27 -7.49 2.06
CA PHE A 127 0.87 -7.81 1.71
C PHE A 127 0.30 -6.84 0.67
N PHE A 128 0.48 -5.52 0.86
CA PHE A 128 -0.10 -4.54 -0.04
C PHE A 128 0.49 -4.64 -1.45
N TRP A 129 1.81 -4.82 -1.55
CA TRP A 129 2.51 -4.85 -2.84
C TRP A 129 2.46 -6.24 -3.49
N GLY A 130 2.64 -7.29 -2.70
CA GLY A 130 2.72 -8.68 -3.16
C GLY A 130 1.37 -9.30 -3.46
N ASP A 131 0.39 -9.12 -2.58
CA ASP A 131 -0.88 -9.84 -2.67
C ASP A 131 -1.99 -8.93 -3.18
N PHE A 132 -2.20 -7.80 -2.52
CA PHE A 132 -3.30 -6.90 -2.84
C PHE A 132 -3.12 -6.23 -4.21
N ALA A 133 -1.97 -5.60 -4.47
CA ALA A 133 -1.73 -4.88 -5.72
C ALA A 133 -1.74 -5.82 -6.95
N ASN A 134 -1.11 -6.99 -6.87
CA ASN A 134 -1.08 -7.96 -7.96
C ASN A 134 -2.49 -8.49 -8.28
N TRP A 135 -3.30 -8.76 -7.25
CA TRP A 135 -4.68 -9.16 -7.44
C TRP A 135 -5.53 -8.03 -8.04
N TYR A 136 -5.30 -6.80 -7.59
CA TYR A 136 -6.01 -5.61 -8.06
C TYR A 136 -5.71 -5.26 -9.52
N GLU A 137 -4.45 -5.37 -9.95
CA GLU A 137 -4.05 -5.23 -11.34
C GLU A 137 -4.76 -6.27 -12.22
N SER A 138 -4.85 -7.51 -11.74
CA SER A 138 -5.57 -8.58 -12.43
C SER A 138 -7.07 -8.26 -12.61
N PHE A 139 -7.71 -7.68 -11.61
CA PHE A 139 -9.13 -7.28 -11.68
C PHE A 139 -9.35 -6.10 -12.63
N SER A 140 -8.46 -5.11 -12.58
CA SER A 140 -8.49 -3.94 -13.49
C SER A 140 -8.32 -4.36 -14.95
N PHE A 141 -7.40 -5.28 -15.24
CA PHE A 141 -7.20 -5.86 -16.56
C PHE A 141 -8.46 -6.61 -17.05
N LEU A 142 -9.11 -7.35 -16.16
CA LEU A 142 -10.33 -8.10 -16.48
C LEU A 142 -11.50 -7.16 -16.83
N PHE A 143 -11.63 -6.02 -16.14
CA PHE A 143 -12.62 -4.99 -16.47
C PHE A 143 -12.34 -4.24 -17.78
N GLN A 144 -11.08 -3.91 -18.09
CA GLN A 144 -10.73 -3.32 -19.39
C GLN A 144 -11.11 -4.24 -20.54
N ARG A 145 -10.90 -5.56 -20.37
CA ARG A 145 -11.23 -6.58 -21.36
C ARG A 145 -12.74 -6.76 -21.58
N LEU A 146 -13.57 -6.35 -20.61
CA LEU A 146 -15.04 -6.34 -20.70
C LEU A 146 -15.63 -5.00 -21.19
N ASN A 147 -14.80 -4.10 -21.75
CA ASN A 147 -15.21 -2.89 -22.46
C ASN A 147 -15.86 -1.78 -21.59
N TYR A 148 -15.51 -1.70 -20.31
CA TYR A 148 -15.82 -0.52 -19.49
C TYR A 148 -14.77 0.59 -19.70
N PHE A 149 -15.01 1.46 -20.69
CA PHE A 149 -14.08 2.48 -21.16
C PHE A 149 -13.66 3.54 -20.10
N SER A 150 -14.41 3.69 -18.99
CA SER A 150 -14.06 4.65 -17.92
C SER A 150 -12.93 4.16 -16.99
N LEU A 151 -12.65 2.86 -16.94
CA LEU A 151 -11.63 2.25 -16.08
C LEU A 151 -10.22 2.25 -16.69
N GLY A 152 -10.10 2.49 -18.00
CA GLY A 152 -8.83 2.54 -18.74
C GLY A 152 -7.85 3.60 -18.21
N ASN A 153 -8.37 4.76 -17.81
CA ASN A 153 -7.55 5.83 -17.23
C ASN A 153 -7.11 5.52 -15.79
N ALA A 154 -7.85 4.68 -15.06
CA ALA A 154 -7.59 4.40 -13.66
C ALA A 154 -6.44 3.39 -13.45
N TYR A 155 -6.29 2.44 -14.39
CA TYR A 155 -5.15 1.51 -14.45
C TYR A 155 -3.81 2.22 -14.66
N ASN A 156 -3.76 3.18 -15.57
CA ASN A 156 -2.54 3.99 -15.81
C ASN A 156 -2.18 4.85 -14.59
N ILE A 157 -3.16 5.26 -13.77
CA ILE A 157 -2.92 5.98 -12.51
C ILE A 157 -2.36 5.03 -11.44
N PHE A 158 -2.84 3.79 -11.35
CA PHE A 158 -2.31 2.78 -10.44
C PHE A 158 -0.85 2.41 -10.76
N LEU A 159 -0.52 2.23 -12.05
CA LEU A 159 0.83 1.91 -12.52
C LEU A 159 1.80 3.10 -12.59
N ALA A 160 1.31 4.34 -12.57
CA ALA A 160 2.18 5.53 -12.60
C ALA A 160 3.12 5.64 -11.39
N GLY A 161 2.94 4.81 -10.35
CA GLY A 161 3.88 4.64 -9.24
C GLY A 161 5.10 3.79 -9.55
N GLU A 162 5.16 3.08 -10.69
CA GLU A 162 6.28 2.20 -11.06
C GLU A 162 7.46 2.93 -11.73
N GLY A 163 7.31 4.21 -12.09
CA GLY A 163 8.35 5.00 -12.74
C GLY A 163 9.38 5.58 -11.76
N GLY A 164 10.26 4.75 -11.22
CA GLY A 164 11.31 5.23 -10.30
C GLY A 164 12.34 4.19 -9.88
N GLY A 165 12.84 3.39 -10.81
CA GLY A 165 13.83 2.35 -10.51
C GLY A 165 14.59 1.85 -11.74
N ASP A 166 15.02 2.75 -12.63
CA ASP A 166 16.05 2.40 -13.61
C ASP A 166 17.42 2.45 -12.91
N VAL A 167 17.78 1.33 -12.26
CA VAL A 167 19.16 1.09 -11.84
C VAL A 167 19.94 0.89 -13.14
N GLY A 168 20.57 1.96 -13.60
CA GLY A 168 21.49 1.96 -14.72
C GLY A 168 22.54 0.85 -14.58
N GLY A 169 22.27 -0.27 -15.24
CA GLY A 169 23.19 -1.37 -15.46
C GLY A 169 24.20 -0.99 -16.53
N GLY A 170 25.03 0.01 -16.24
CA GLY A 170 26.25 0.29 -16.99
C GLY A 170 27.41 -0.48 -16.38
N LYS A 171 27.81 -1.59 -17.02
CA LYS A 171 29.17 -2.14 -16.93
C LYS A 171 29.52 -2.87 -18.22
N PRO A 172 30.81 -2.93 -18.58
CA PRO A 172 31.90 -1.95 -18.43
C PRO A 172 32.16 -1.15 -19.71
#